data_AF-A0A946M9I4-F1
#
_entry.id   AF-A0A946M9I4-F1
#
_cell.length_a   1.000
_cell.length_b   1.000
_cell.length_c   1.000
_cell.angle_alpha   90.00
_cell.angle_beta   90.00
_cell.angle_gamma   90.00
#
_symmetry.space_group_name_H-M   'P 1'
#
loop_
_entity.id
_entity.type
_entity.pdbx_description
1 polymer ?
#
loop_
_entity_poly.entity_id
_entity_poly.type
_entity_poly.pdbx_seq_one_letter_code
_entity_poly.pdbx_strand_id
1 'polypeptide(L)'
;MKKISSFIPVHVINKNALIKDLTCYISDVFPKNVLDNIEVGSLKDDVLIISCKNSSIATLMRFEKQKYIDILKNNTFCKINDIKVTIIDYD
;
A
#
# COMPACT_ATOMS: atom_id res chain seq x y z
N MET A 1 -3.56 -34.36 -24.99
CA MET A 1 -3.76 -33.40 -23.87
C MET A 1 -2.84 -32.21 -24.10
N LYS A 2 -3.36 -31.05 -24.49
CA LYS A 2 -2.56 -29.83 -24.66
C LYS A 2 -2.52 -29.11 -23.30
N LYS A 3 -1.36 -29.07 -22.66
CA LYS A 3 -1.13 -28.27 -21.45
C LYS A 3 -1.26 -26.81 -21.86
N ILE A 4 -2.35 -26.16 -21.44
CA ILE A 4 -2.50 -24.71 -21.57
C ILE A 4 -1.62 -24.14 -20.46
N SER A 5 -0.34 -23.88 -20.76
CA SER A 5 0.49 -23.08 -19.86
C SER A 5 -0.12 -21.69 -19.89
N SER A 6 -0.68 -21.25 -18.76
CA SER A 6 -1.21 -19.92 -18.58
C SER A 6 -0.13 -18.91 -18.96
N PHE A 7 -0.32 -18.26 -20.11
CA PHE A 7 0.37 -17.04 -20.47
C PHE A 7 -0.07 -15.97 -19.47
N ILE A 8 0.58 -15.94 -18.31
CA ILE A 8 0.52 -14.77 -17.44
C ILE A 8 1.48 -13.78 -18.08
N PRO A 9 0.99 -12.66 -18.63
CA PRO A 9 1.86 -11.65 -19.20
C PRO A 9 2.87 -11.25 -18.12
N VAL A 10 4.15 -11.12 -18.47
CA VAL A 10 5.20 -10.66 -17.56
C VAL A 10 4.89 -9.25 -17.00
N HIS A 11 3.98 -8.51 -17.64
CA HIS A 11 3.41 -7.25 -17.17
C HIS A 11 2.37 -7.40 -16.03
N VAL A 12 1.91 -8.63 -15.77
CA VAL A 12 1.23 -9.08 -14.55
C VAL A 12 2.28 -9.67 -13.60
N ILE A 13 3.45 -9.01 -13.46
CA ILE A 13 4.17 -9.07 -12.19
C ILE A 13 3.14 -8.65 -11.14
N ASN A 14 2.81 -9.63 -10.31
CA ASN A 14 1.49 -9.82 -9.76
C ASN A 14 1.17 -8.64 -8.84
N LYS A 15 0.31 -7.69 -9.27
CA LYS A 15 -0.10 -6.54 -8.44
C LYS A 15 -0.48 -6.98 -7.03
N ASN A 16 -1.12 -8.14 -6.90
CA ASN A 16 -1.48 -8.71 -5.61
C ASN A 16 -0.26 -9.14 -4.77
N ALA A 17 0.80 -9.67 -5.41
CA ALA A 17 2.05 -9.97 -4.71
C ALA A 17 2.75 -8.68 -4.25
N LEU A 18 2.80 -7.64 -5.10
CA LEU A 18 3.37 -6.36 -4.72
C LEU A 18 2.63 -5.72 -3.54
N ILE A 19 1.28 -5.76 -3.57
CA ILE A 19 0.47 -5.26 -2.45
C ILE A 19 0.68 -6.09 -1.19
N LYS A 20 0.84 -7.41 -1.32
CA LYS A 20 1.17 -8.28 -0.18
C LYS A 20 2.53 -7.93 0.42
N ASP A 21 3.57 -7.80 -0.39
CA ASP A 21 4.92 -7.45 0.07
C ASP A 21 4.94 -6.07 0.73
N LEU A 22 4.21 -5.12 0.15
CA LEU A 22 4.04 -3.79 0.73
C LEU A 22 3.29 -3.83 2.06
N THR A 23 2.25 -4.67 2.17
CA THR A 23 1.48 -4.82 3.40
C THR A 23 2.35 -5.40 4.51
N CYS A 24 3.16 -6.43 4.20
CA CYS A 24 4.14 -6.98 5.13
C CYS A 24 5.18 -5.93 5.56
N TYR A 25 5.79 -5.23 4.60
CA TYR A 25 6.76 -4.19 4.92
C TYR A 25 6.17 -3.08 5.79
N ILE A 26 4.96 -2.59 5.45
CA ILE A 26 4.24 -1.59 6.24
C ILE A 26 4.00 -2.09 7.66
N SER A 27 3.60 -3.36 7.83
CA SER A 27 3.38 -3.95 9.16
C SER A 27 4.63 -3.99 10.05
N ASP A 28 5.83 -4.00 9.44
CA ASP A 28 7.10 -4.02 10.18
C ASP A 28 7.59 -2.62 10.55
N VAL A 29 7.26 -1.60 9.75
CA VAL A 29 7.87 -0.26 9.85
C VAL A 29 6.92 0.84 10.30
N PHE A 30 5.60 0.66 10.19
CA PHE A 30 4.62 1.64 10.67
C PHE A 30 4.33 1.45 12.16
N PRO A 31 3.98 2.54 12.87
CA PRO A 31 3.63 2.44 14.27
C PRO A 31 2.26 1.73 14.43
N LYS A 32 2.15 0.86 15.45
CA LYS A 32 0.99 -0.02 15.68
C LYS A 32 -0.36 0.72 15.71
N ASN A 33 -0.39 1.90 16.35
CA ASN A 33 -1.60 2.72 16.44
C ASN A 33 -2.13 3.17 15.07
N VAL A 34 -1.26 3.32 14.07
CA VAL A 34 -1.65 3.60 12.68
C VAL A 34 -2.05 2.31 11.97
N LEU A 35 -1.24 1.25 12.11
CA LEU A 35 -1.46 -0.04 11.46
C LEU A 35 -2.86 -0.62 11.68
N ASP A 36 -3.34 -0.60 12.93
CA ASP A 36 -4.65 -1.17 13.28
C ASP A 36 -5.82 -0.42 12.60
N ASN A 37 -5.56 0.80 12.13
CA ASN A 37 -6.54 1.72 11.57
C ASN A 37 -6.39 1.93 10.05
N ILE A 38 -5.51 1.19 9.37
CA ILE A 38 -5.30 1.33 7.93
C ILE A 38 -5.46 0.02 7.16
N GLU A 39 -5.78 0.16 5.88
CA GLU A 39 -5.78 -0.91 4.89
C GLU A 39 -4.98 -0.44 3.67
N VAL A 40 -4.03 -1.27 3.25
CA VAL A 40 -3.23 -1.03 2.04
C VAL A 40 -4.09 -1.38 0.83
N GLY A 41 -4.46 -0.37 0.05
CA GLY A 41 -5.40 -0.53 -1.07
C GLY A 41 -4.70 -0.95 -2.36
N SER A 42 -4.05 0.01 -3.03
CA SER A 42 -3.38 -0.24 -4.30
C SER A 42 -2.18 0.69 -4.52
N LEU A 43 -1.30 0.32 -5.46
CA LEU A 43 -0.22 1.16 -5.94
C LEU A 43 -0.52 1.51 -7.40
N LYS A 44 -0.56 2.81 -7.70
CA LYS A 44 -0.78 3.33 -9.07
C LYS A 44 0.17 4.49 -9.32
N ASP A 45 0.99 4.40 -10.38
CA ASP A 45 1.89 5.47 -10.80
C ASP A 45 2.80 5.98 -9.65
N ASP A 46 3.40 5.07 -8.88
CA ASP A 46 4.18 5.33 -7.65
C ASP A 46 3.40 6.03 -6.51
N VAL A 47 2.07 6.07 -6.60
CA VAL A 47 1.18 6.60 -5.55
C VAL A 47 0.55 5.43 -4.80
N LEU A 48 0.85 5.34 -3.51
CA LEU A 48 0.26 4.36 -2.62
C LEU A 48 -1.11 4.85 -2.12
N ILE A 49 -2.15 4.05 -2.28
CA ILE A 49 -3.48 4.32 -1.74
C ILE A 49 -3.62 3.57 -0.41
N ILE A 50 -3.85 4.33 0.66
CA ILE A 50 -4.10 3.81 2.01
C ILE A 50 -5.49 4.27 2.44
N SER A 51 -6.33 3.31 2.81
CA SER A 51 -7.65 3.56 3.38
C SER A 51 -7.57 3.54 4.90
N CYS A 52 -8.13 4.56 5.55
CA CYS A 52 -8.17 4.67 7.01
C CYS A 52 -9.57 4.36 7.54
N LYS A 53 -9.65 3.64 8.66
CA LYS A 53 -10.91 3.30 9.34
C LYS A 53 -11.58 4.48 10.02
N ASN A 54 -10.82 5.55 10.32
CA ASN A 54 -11.35 6.75 10.94
C ASN A 54 -10.68 8.03 10.41
N SER A 55 -11.36 9.16 10.58
CA SER A 55 -10.94 10.48 10.08
C SER A 55 -9.72 11.05 10.83
N SER A 56 -9.54 10.70 12.10
CA SER A 56 -8.39 11.17 12.90
C SER A 56 -7.08 10.62 12.35
N ILE A 57 -7.02 9.32 12.08
CA ILE A 57 -5.85 8.67 11.47
C ILE A 57 -5.63 9.16 10.05
N ALA A 58 -6.71 9.33 9.27
CA ALA A 58 -6.60 9.90 7.93
C ALA A 58 -5.97 11.31 7.95
N THR A 59 -6.37 12.14 8.92
CA THR A 59 -5.83 13.50 9.09
C THR A 59 -4.37 13.46 9.53
N LEU A 60 -4.02 12.62 10.49
CA LEU A 60 -2.64 12.42 10.94
C LEU A 60 -1.73 11.99 9.79
N MET A 61 -2.15 11.00 9.00
CA MET A 61 -1.38 10.51 7.86
C MET A 61 -1.19 11.55 6.77
N ARG A 62 -2.22 12.37 6.50
CA ARG A 62 -2.11 13.48 5.54
C ARG A 62 -1.16 14.56 6.05
N PHE A 63 -1.20 14.86 7.35
CA PHE A 63 -0.33 15.87 7.96
C PHE A 63 1.13 15.42 7.98
N GLU A 64 1.39 14.18 8.41
CA GLU A 64 2.74 13.59 8.47
C GLU A 64 3.10 12.81 7.19
N LYS A 65 2.49 13.14 6.04
CA LYS A 65 2.62 12.35 4.80
C LYS A 65 4.08 12.06 4.41
N GLN A 66 4.95 13.07 4.50
CA GLN A 66 6.35 12.95 4.12
C GLN A 66 7.11 11.93 4.98
N LYS A 67 6.81 11.87 6.29
CA LYS A 67 7.41 10.90 7.22
C LYS A 67 7.09 9.47 6.80
N TYR A 68 5.83 9.20 6.43
CA TYR A 68 5.45 7.86 5.94
C TYR A 68 6.09 7.53 4.60
N ILE A 69 6.19 8.50 3.68
CA ILE A 69 6.93 8.31 2.41
C ILE A 69 8.41 7.99 2.70
N ASP A 70 9.04 8.71 3.63
CA ASP A 70 10.45 8.50 3.96
C ASP A 70 10.71 7.13 4.58
N ILE A 71 9.81 6.62 5.43
CA ILE A 71 9.87 5.24 5.94
C ILE A 71 9.77 4.23 4.79
N LEU A 72 8.91 4.51 3.80
CA LEU A 72 8.71 3.65 2.65
C LEU A 72 9.89 3.70 1.66
N LYS A 73 10.68 4.76 1.59
CA LYS A 73 11.82 4.88 0.64
C LYS A 73 12.86 3.76 0.77
N ASN A 74 12.96 3.11 1.93
CA ASN A 74 13.94 2.04 2.17
C ASN A 74 13.50 0.65 1.67
N ASN A 75 12.29 0.53 1.10
CA ASN A 75 11.84 -0.72 0.50
C ASN A 75 12.60 -1.03 -0.81
N THR A 76 12.81 -2.32 -1.11
CA THR A 76 13.63 -2.76 -2.26
C THR A 76 12.82 -3.14 -3.50
N PHE A 77 11.49 -3.09 -3.44
CA PHE A 77 10.62 -3.72 -4.43
C PHE A 77 9.72 -2.76 -5.21
N CYS A 78 9.48 -1.54 -4.71
CA CYS A 78 8.75 -0.51 -5.47
C CYS A 78 9.11 0.92 -5.05
N LYS A 79 8.94 1.87 -5.97
CA LYS A 79 9.09 3.29 -5.67
C LYS A 79 7.76 3.87 -5.20
N ILE A 80 7.80 4.67 -4.13
CA ILE A 80 6.63 5.38 -3.61
C ILE A 80 6.98 6.85 -3.51
N ASN A 81 6.35 7.67 -4.34
CA ASN A 81 6.55 9.11 -4.40
C ASN A 81 5.47 9.87 -3.65
N ASP A 82 4.29 9.28 -3.52
CA ASP A 82 3.17 9.90 -2.83
C ASP A 82 2.27 8.87 -2.14
N ILE A 83 1.49 9.34 -1.16
CA ILE A 83 0.48 8.56 -0.46
C ILE A 83 -0.86 9.28 -0.58
N LYS A 84 -1.83 8.62 -1.20
CA LYS A 84 -3.22 9.04 -1.22
C LYS A 84 -3.96 8.39 -0.04
N VAL A 85 -4.54 9.22 0.82
CA VAL A 85 -5.27 8.78 2.01
C VAL A 85 -6.78 8.87 1.78
N THR A 86 -7.47 7.73 1.85
CA THR A 86 -8.93 7.58 1.77
C THR A 86 -9.52 7.21 3.13
N ILE A 87 -10.83 7.39 3.33
CA ILE A 87 -11.55 6.91 4.51
C ILE A 87 -12.43 5.74 4.05
N ILE A 88 -12.49 4.68 4.85
CA ILE A 88 -13.42 3.57 4.63
C ILE A 88 -14.79 4.03 5.09
N ASP A 89 -15.71 4.23 4.15
CA ASP A 89 -17.13 4.37 4.46
C ASP A 89 -17.73 2.96 4.56
N TYR A 90 -18.19 2.60 5.76
CA TYR A 90 -19.09 1.47 5.96
C TYR A 90 -20.51 2.01 5.79
N ASP A 91 -21.05 1.92 4.57
CA ASP A 91 -22.50 2.03 4.31
C ASP A 91 -23.26 0.88 4.98
#